data_AF-A0A7W5A098-F1
#
_entry.id   AF-A0A7W5A098-F1
#
_cell.length_a   1.000
_cell.length_b   1.000
_cell.length_c   1.000
_cell.angle_alpha   90.00
_cell.angle_beta   90.00
_cell.angle_gamma   90.00
#
_symmetry.space_group_name_H-M   'P 1'
#
loop_
_entity.id
_entity.type
_entity.pdbx_description
1 polymer ?
#
loop_
_entity_poly.entity_id
_entity_poly.type
_entity_poly.pdbx_seq_one_letter_code
_entity_poly.pdbx_strand_id
1 'polypeptide(L)' 'MLGKLDAPDDLVRLFGDQGITPLPFTERHAARVTKFEALSKHDPFDRILVAQAAAEGLEFMTSDRILLGLGYDWIVDARK' A
#
# COMPACT_ATOMS: atom_id res chain seq x y z
N MET A 1 -14.37 3.19 -15.44
CA MET A 1 -13.89 2.72 -14.12
C MET A 1 -14.37 1.30 -13.95
N LEU A 2 -13.47 0.32 -13.79
CA LEU A 2 -13.87 -0.88 -13.04
C LEU A 2 -14.27 -0.36 -11.65
N GLY A 3 -15.51 -0.59 -11.25
CA GLY A 3 -16.14 0.05 -10.09
C GLY A 3 -15.42 -0.22 -8.77
N LYS A 4 -16.01 0.27 -7.67
CA LYS A 4 -15.61 -0.16 -6.33
C LYS A 4 -15.83 -1.67 -6.21
N LEU A 5 -14.95 -2.36 -5.49
CA LEU A 5 -15.17 -3.76 -5.14
C LEU A 5 -16.45 -3.85 -4.31
N ASP A 6 -17.39 -4.72 -4.72
CA ASP A 6 -18.47 -5.14 -3.85
C ASP A 6 -17.87 -6.09 -2.81
N ALA A 7 -17.62 -5.56 -1.62
CA ALA A 7 -16.86 -6.24 -0.57
C ALA A 7 -17.83 -6.76 0.49
N PRO A 8 -17.74 -8.04 0.90
CA PRO A 8 -18.53 -8.57 2.00
C PRO A 8 -18.17 -7.89 3.33
N ASP A 9 -19.16 -7.78 4.23
CA ASP A 9 -19.00 -7.12 5.54
C ASP A 9 -17.93 -7.78 6.43
N ASP A 10 -17.63 -9.06 6.20
CA ASP A 10 -16.70 -9.88 6.99
C ASP A 10 -15.30 -10.04 6.35
N LEU A 11 -14.90 -9.08 5.51
CA LEU A 11 -13.65 -9.11 4.74
C LEU A 11 -12.40 -9.50 5.56
N VAL A 12 -12.29 -9.01 6.80
CA VAL A 12 -11.15 -9.31 7.69
C VAL A 12 -11.08 -10.79 8.04
N ARG A 13 -12.22 -11.44 8.27
CA ARG A 13 -12.30 -12.88 8.52
C ARG A 13 -11.89 -13.65 7.27
N LEU A 14 -12.41 -13.25 6.11
CA LEU A 14 -12.10 -13.90 4.83
C LEU A 14 -10.61 -13.79 4.48
N PHE A 15 -9.96 -12.67 4.77
CA PHE A 15 -8.50 -12.55 4.64
C PHE A 15 -7.78 -13.59 5.47
N GLY A 16 -8.15 -13.75 6.75
CA GLY A 16 -7.59 -14.79 7.62
C GLY A 16 -7.80 -16.20 7.07
N ASP A 17 -9.01 -16.51 6.58
CA ASP A 17 -9.35 -17.81 5.97
C ASP A 17 -8.53 -18.09 4.69
N GLN A 18 -8.03 -17.07 4.01
CA GLN A 18 -7.15 -17.17 2.84
C GLN A 18 -5.65 -17.10 3.18
N GLY A 19 -5.29 -17.06 4.47
CA GLY A 19 -3.89 -16.92 4.91
C GLY A 19 -3.30 -15.52 4.73
N ILE A 20 -4.14 -14.51 4.44
CA ILE A 20 -3.74 -13.11 4.36
C ILE A 20 -3.69 -12.57 5.79
N THR A 21 -2.51 -12.12 6.19
CA THR A 21 -2.29 -11.55 7.53
C THR A 21 -2.46 -10.02 7.47
N PRO A 22 -3.42 -9.43 8.20
CA PRO A 22 -3.50 -7.98 8.31
C PRO A 22 -2.23 -7.40 8.95
N LEU A 23 -1.73 -6.32 8.38
CA LEU A 23 -0.54 -5.64 8.87
C LEU A 23 -0.93 -4.30 9.51
N PRO A 24 -0.88 -4.17 10.85
CA PRO A 24 -1.25 -2.95 11.55
C PRO A 24 -0.35 -1.77 11.16
N PHE A 25 -0.95 -0.59 11.01
CA PHE A 25 -0.19 0.65 10.87
C PHE A 25 0.24 1.15 12.26
N THR A 26 1.55 1.34 12.46
CA THR A 26 2.15 1.74 13.75
C THR A 26 2.86 3.09 13.65
N GLU A 27 3.27 3.65 14.78
CA GLU A 27 4.07 4.87 14.87
C GLU A 27 5.39 4.79 14.10
N ARG A 28 5.98 3.58 14.00
CA ARG A 28 7.18 3.34 13.17
C ARG A 28 6.92 3.60 11.69
N HIS A 29 5.72 3.24 11.21
CA HIS A 29 5.32 3.48 9.83
C HIS A 29 5.01 4.98 9.64
N ALA A 30 4.32 5.59 10.59
CA ALA A 30 4.01 7.02 10.59
C ALA A 30 5.26 7.90 10.51
N ALA A 31 6.31 7.59 11.30
CA ALA A 31 7.58 8.32 11.24
C ALA A 31 8.22 8.27 9.84
N ARG A 32 8.04 7.15 9.12
CA ARG A 32 8.64 6.92 7.80
C ARG A 32 7.89 7.61 6.66
N VAL A 33 6.63 8.02 6.86
CA VAL A 33 5.84 8.80 5.88
C VAL A 33 6.58 10.07 5.43
N THR A 34 7.30 10.72 6.34
CA THR A 34 8.10 11.93 6.07
C THR A 34 9.18 11.73 5.01
N LYS A 35 9.58 10.48 4.71
CA LYS A 35 10.58 10.18 3.68
C LYS A 35 10.02 10.18 2.26
N PHE A 36 8.70 10.29 2.09
CA PHE A 36 8.01 10.23 0.80
C PHE A 36 7.36 11.57 0.44
N GLU A 37 8.10 12.67 0.56
CA GLU A 37 7.62 14.03 0.26
C GLU A 37 7.18 14.22 -1.21
N ALA A 38 7.75 13.44 -2.13
CA ALA A 38 7.34 13.40 -3.53
C ALA A 38 5.84 13.08 -3.69
N LEU A 39 5.25 12.36 -2.73
CA LEU A 39 3.81 12.02 -2.70
C LEU A 39 2.97 13.02 -1.88
N SER A 40 3.53 14.17 -1.47
CA SER A 40 2.81 15.16 -0.66
C SER A 40 1.53 15.72 -1.30
N LYS A 41 1.44 15.68 -2.64
CA LYS A 41 0.25 16.08 -3.42
C LYS A 41 -0.57 14.88 -3.93
N HIS A 42 -0.19 13.66 -3.55
CA HIS A 42 -0.91 12.44 -3.87
C HIS A 42 -1.92 12.10 -2.76
N ASP A 43 -2.71 11.05 -2.97
CA ASP A 43 -3.58 10.50 -1.93
C ASP A 43 -2.76 10.18 -0.65
N PRO A 44 -3.20 10.66 0.53
CA PRO A 44 -2.46 10.47 1.77
C PRO A 44 -2.37 9.00 2.19
N PHE A 45 -3.34 8.15 1.84
CA PHE A 45 -3.31 6.73 2.14
C PHE A 45 -2.30 5.99 1.27
N ASP A 46 -2.16 6.34 -0.02
CA ASP A 46 -1.11 5.76 -0.86
C ASP A 46 0.29 6.04 -0.32
N ARG A 47 0.51 7.28 0.14
CA ARG A 47 1.78 7.64 0.78
C ARG A 47 2.01 6.85 2.08
N ILE A 48 0.96 6.61 2.86
CA ILE A 48 1.01 5.79 4.07
C ILE A 48 1.35 4.34 3.73
N LEU A 49 0.72 3.76 2.70
CA LEU A 49 0.94 2.38 2.26
C LEU A 49 2.38 2.17 1.75
N VAL A 50 2.88 3.09 0.93
CA VAL A 50 4.28 3.09 0.45
C VAL A 50 5.25 3.18 1.65
N ALA A 51 4.96 4.04 2.62
CA ALA A 51 5.80 4.19 3.82
C ALA A 51 5.79 2.94 4.72
N GLN A 52 4.64 2.28 4.86
CA GLN A 52 4.52 1.02 5.61
C GLN A 52 5.28 -0.11 4.91
N ALA A 53 5.13 -0.28 3.59
CA ALA A 53 5.88 -1.30 2.84
C ALA A 53 7.39 -1.09 2.94
N ALA A 54 7.86 0.16 2.80
CA ALA A 54 9.26 0.49 3.01
C ALA A 54 9.73 0.22 4.45
N ALA A 55 8.87 0.49 5.45
CA ALA A 55 9.14 0.22 6.86
C ALA A 55 9.36 -1.28 7.13
N GLU A 56 8.54 -2.13 6.51
CA GLU A 56 8.60 -3.58 6.66
C GLU A 56 9.60 -4.27 5.73
N GLY A 57 10.13 -3.56 4.72
CA GLY A 57 10.98 -4.18 3.70
C GLY A 57 10.19 -5.14 2.79
N LEU A 58 8.94 -4.80 2.50
CA LEU A 58 8.05 -5.59 1.65
C LEU A 58 7.99 -5.00 0.24
N GLU A 59 7.72 -5.86 -0.74
CA GLU A 59 7.33 -5.42 -2.08
C GLU A 59 5.95 -4.75 -2.02
N PHE A 60 5.83 -3.61 -2.72
CA PHE A 60 4.59 -2.86 -2.83
C PHE A 60 4.05 -2.97 -4.25
N MET A 61 3.04 -3.82 -4.44
CA MET A 61 2.41 -4.02 -5.75
C MET A 61 1.33 -2.99 -5.99
N THR A 62 1.40 -2.28 -7.13
CA THR A 62 0.39 -1.29 -7.52
C THR A 62 0.28 -1.16 -9.03
N SER A 63 -0.90 -0.78 -9.52
CA SER A 63 -1.09 -0.33 -10.91
C SER A 63 -1.03 1.20 -11.07
N ASP A 64 -0.85 1.93 -9.97
CA ASP A 64 -0.79 3.39 -9.97
C ASP A 64 0.51 3.89 -10.62
N ARG A 65 0.36 4.68 -11.69
CA ARG A 65 1.50 5.16 -12.48
C ARG A 65 2.35 6.20 -11.76
N ILE A 66 1.78 6.97 -10.82
CA ILE A 66 2.52 7.95 -10.03
C ILE A 66 3.42 7.22 -9.05
N LEU A 67 2.90 6.19 -8.38
CA LEU A 67 3.69 5.38 -7.44
C LEU A 67 4.79 4.59 -8.16
N LEU A 68 4.47 3.98 -9.32
CA LEU A 68 5.45 3.32 -10.18
C LEU A 68 6.55 4.28 -10.66
N GLY A 69 6.20 5.55 -10.89
CA GLY A 69 7.13 6.59 -11.32
C GLY A 69 8.15 7.02 -10.26
N LEU A 70 8.02 6.57 -9.01
CA LEU A 70 9.02 6.82 -7.95
C LEU A 70 10.35 6.10 -8.20
N GLY A 71 10.35 5.04 -9.01
CA GLY A 71 11.58 4.36 -9.43
C GLY A 71 12.23 3.47 -8.37
N TYR A 72 11.52 3.13 -7.29
CA TYR A 72 11.97 2.14 -6.32
C TYR A 72 11.82 0.72 -6.90
N ASP A 73 12.84 -0.11 -6.73
CA ASP A 73 12.88 -1.51 -7.19
C ASP A 73 11.85 -2.41 -6.48
N TRP A 74 11.52 -2.10 -5.22
CA TRP A 74 10.49 -2.79 -4.44
C TRP A 74 9.06 -2.31 -4.73
N ILE A 75 8.85 -1.32 -5.61
CA ILE A 75 7.50 -0.95 -6.08
C ILE A 75 7.25 -1.64 -7.43
N VAL A 76 6.37 -2.63 -7.42
CA VAL A 76 6.17 -3.57 -8.53
C VAL A 76 4.85 -3.28 -9.25
N ASP A 77 4.86 -3.36 -10.58
CA ASP A 77 3.66 -3.19 -11.40
C ASP A 77 2.74 -4.41 -11.27
N ALA A 78 1.58 -4.23 -10.63
CA ALA A 78 0.59 -5.28 -10.39
C ALA A 78 -0.10 -5.81 -11.65
N ARG A 79 0.17 -5.22 -12.82
CA ARG A 79 -0.39 -5.66 -14.12
C ARG A 79 0.52 -6.63 -14.87
N LYS A 80 1.71 -6.90 -14.32
CA LYS A 80 2.66 -7.86 -14.87
C LYS A 80 2.43 -9.27 -14.33
#